data_AF-A0A3D3CQ37-F1
#
_entry.id   AF-A0A3D3CQ37-F1
#
_cell.length_a   1.000
_cell.length_b   1.000
_cell.length_c   1.000
_cell.angle_alpha   90.00
_cell.angle_beta   90.00
_cell.angle_gamma   90.00
#
_symmetry.space_group_name_H-M   'P 1'
#
loop_
_entity.id
_entity.type
_entity.pdbx_description
1 polymer ?
#
loop_
_entity_poly.entity_id
_entity_poly.type
_entity_poly.pdbx_seq_one_letter_code
_entity_poly.pdbx_strand_id
1 'polypeptide(L)'
;MDAEKMIINVTHDAVGSWIAGQWKFPPITNDIIAYHHKPGLCGTYPKEAAIVHLSDIIVKGIGVSASMDRAVPLFDEQGWKNLALPED
;
A
#
# COMPACT_ATOMS: atom_id res chain seq x y z
N MET A 1 9.66 4.86 2.80
CA MET A 1 9.81 4.12 4.06
C MET A 1 11.19 4.26 4.68
N ASP A 2 12.29 3.82 4.04
CA ASP A 2 13.61 3.81 4.68
C ASP A 2 14.09 5.19 5.16
N ALA A 3 13.97 6.22 4.31
CA ALA A 3 14.32 7.58 4.69
C ALA A 3 13.50 8.10 5.89
N GLU A 4 12.20 7.81 5.92
CA GLU A 4 11.30 8.20 7.02
C GLU A 4 11.74 7.52 8.32
N LYS A 5 12.00 6.20 8.26
CA LYS A 5 12.48 5.44 9.40
C LYS A 5 13.85 5.93 9.89
N MET A 6 14.76 6.32 9.00
CA MET A 6 16.08 6.84 9.38
C MET A 6 16.03 8.23 10.01
N ILE A 7 15.15 9.11 9.54
CA ILE A 7 15.13 10.53 9.97
C ILE A 7 14.19 10.75 11.16
N ILE A 8 13.01 10.15 11.14
CA ILE A 8 11.95 10.38 12.14
C ILE A 8 11.52 9.12 12.90
N ASN A 9 12.17 7.97 12.66
CA ASN A 9 11.93 6.69 13.34
C ASN A 9 10.49 6.14 13.23
N VAL A 10 9.74 6.60 12.23
CA VAL A 10 8.40 6.10 11.89
C VAL A 10 8.20 6.19 10.38
N THR A 11 7.30 5.39 9.84
CA THR A 11 6.95 5.37 8.40
C THR A 11 5.54 5.91 8.18
N HIS A 12 5.26 6.48 7.00
CA HIS A 12 3.98 7.16 6.78
C HIS A 12 2.76 6.21 6.77
N ASP A 13 2.96 4.96 6.35
CA ASP A 13 1.95 3.89 6.43
C ASP A 13 1.57 3.59 7.89
N ALA A 14 2.56 3.52 8.79
CA ALA A 14 2.34 3.31 10.22
C ALA A 14 1.61 4.50 10.86
N VAL A 15 2.01 5.74 10.55
CA VAL A 15 1.31 6.95 11.02
C VAL A 15 -0.12 7.01 10.48
N GLY A 16 -0.31 6.76 9.19
CA GLY A 16 -1.61 6.77 8.55
C GLY A 16 -2.56 5.73 9.15
N SER A 17 -2.07 4.51 9.37
CA SER A 17 -2.80 3.44 10.05
C SER A 17 -3.19 3.83 11.47
N TRP A 18 -2.26 4.41 12.24
CA TRP A 18 -2.55 4.89 13.58
C TRP A 18 -3.65 5.96 13.58
N ILE A 19 -3.55 6.98 12.71
CA ILE A 19 -4.58 8.03 12.55
C ILE A 19 -5.93 7.41 12.19
N ALA A 20 -5.96 6.49 11.22
CA ALA A 20 -7.19 5.84 10.79
C ALA A 20 -7.87 5.07 11.92
N GLY A 21 -7.09 4.40 12.77
CA GLY A 21 -7.56 3.79 14.01
C GLY A 21 -8.13 4.81 15.00
N GLN A 22 -7.44 5.94 15.22
CA GLN A 22 -7.94 7.00 16.13
C GLN A 22 -9.27 7.59 15.65
N TRP A 23 -9.45 7.73 14.33
CA TRP A 23 -10.67 8.25 13.73
C TRP A 23 -11.78 7.20 13.56
N LYS A 24 -11.54 5.96 14.00
CA LYS A 24 -12.50 4.86 13.93
C LYS A 24 -12.94 4.54 12.50
N PHE A 25 -12.04 4.64 11.53
CA PHE A 25 -12.32 4.11 10.20
C PHE A 25 -12.52 2.59 10.24
N PRO A 26 -13.24 2.01 9.26
CA PRO A 26 -13.41 0.57 9.15
C PRO A 26 -12.06 -0.17 9.14
N PRO A 27 -11.96 -1.39 9.71
CA PRO A 27 -10.72 -2.16 9.76
C PRO A 27 -10.06 -2.35 8.40
N ILE A 28 -10.85 -2.56 7.34
CA ILE A 28 -10.37 -2.67 5.97
C ILE A 28 -9.57 -1.45 5.50
N THR A 29 -10.02 -0.24 5.86
CA THR A 29 -9.31 1.00 5.52
C THR A 29 -7.98 1.08 6.26
N ASN A 30 -7.98 0.68 7.54
CA ASN A 30 -6.77 0.68 8.35
C ASN A 30 -5.72 -0.31 7.80
N ASP A 31 -6.14 -1.53 7.46
CA ASP A 31 -5.26 -2.56 6.87
C ASP A 31 -4.71 -2.13 5.51
N ILE A 32 -5.55 -1.57 4.63
CA ILE A 32 -5.08 -1.02 3.35
C ILE A 32 -3.98 0.02 3.58
N ILE A 33 -4.20 0.98 4.49
CA ILE A 33 -3.22 2.02 4.77
C ILE A 33 -1.93 1.43 5.35
N ALA A 34 -2.02 0.46 6.27
CA ALA A 34 -0.85 -0.16 6.88
C ALA A 34 0.02 -0.96 5.89
N TYR A 35 -0.61 -1.57 4.88
CA TYR A 35 0.07 -2.57 4.03
C TYR A 35 0.13 -2.21 2.54
N HIS A 36 -0.29 -1.02 2.11
CA HIS A 36 -0.32 -0.66 0.69
C HIS A 36 1.04 -0.73 -0.02
N HIS A 37 2.18 -0.64 0.68
CA HIS A 37 3.52 -0.86 0.08
C HIS A 37 3.95 -2.33 0.04
N LYS A 38 3.35 -3.18 0.87
CA LYS A 38 3.70 -4.60 1.07
C LYS A 38 2.44 -5.42 1.32
N PRO A 39 1.52 -5.51 0.33
CA PRO A 39 0.22 -6.15 0.52
C PRO A 39 0.31 -7.63 0.90
N GLY A 40 1.39 -8.33 0.56
CA GLY A 40 1.66 -9.70 0.99
C GLY A 40 1.78 -9.90 2.50
N LEU A 41 2.00 -8.82 3.28
CA LEU A 41 2.04 -8.85 4.74
C LEU A 41 0.66 -8.59 5.39
N CYS A 42 -0.36 -8.22 4.60
CA CYS A 42 -1.71 -7.98 5.11
C CYS A 42 -2.43 -9.30 5.38
N GLY A 43 -2.86 -9.51 6.63
CA GLY A 43 -3.54 -10.75 7.02
C GLY A 43 -5.05 -10.75 6.73
N THR A 44 -5.75 -9.65 7.04
CA THR A 44 -7.22 -9.63 7.06
C THR A 44 -7.83 -9.28 5.71
N TYR A 45 -7.27 -8.26 5.04
CA TYR A 45 -7.76 -7.74 3.76
C TYR A 45 -6.65 -7.70 2.69
N PRO A 46 -5.95 -8.84 2.43
CA PRO A 46 -4.81 -8.90 1.53
C PRO A 46 -5.13 -8.50 0.09
N LYS A 47 -6.34 -8.84 -0.37
CA LYS A 47 -6.77 -8.53 -1.73
C LYS A 47 -6.97 -7.03 -1.92
N GLU A 48 -7.58 -6.36 -0.96
CA GLU A 48 -7.85 -4.93 -1.03
C GLU A 48 -6.58 -4.10 -0.88
N ALA A 49 -5.64 -4.52 -0.02
CA ALA A 49 -4.31 -3.93 0.02
C ALA A 49 -3.59 -4.10 -1.33
N ALA A 50 -3.68 -5.27 -1.97
CA ALA A 50 -3.08 -5.52 -3.27
C ALA A 50 -3.70 -4.68 -4.40
N ILE A 51 -5.02 -4.43 -4.35
CA ILE A 51 -5.71 -3.54 -5.31
C ILE A 51 -5.13 -2.13 -5.24
N VAL A 52 -4.92 -1.60 -4.04
CA VAL A 52 -4.36 -0.25 -3.86
C VAL A 52 -2.88 -0.20 -4.27
N HIS A 53 -2.09 -1.22 -3.95
CA HIS A 53 -0.69 -1.34 -4.42
C HIS A 53 -0.60 -1.31 -5.95
N LEU A 54 -1.42 -2.14 -6.63
CA LEU A 54 -1.48 -2.16 -8.09
C LEU A 54 -1.94 -0.82 -8.67
N SER A 55 -2.93 -0.20 -8.05
CA SER A 55 -3.44 1.10 -8.48
C SER A 55 -2.34 2.17 -8.43
N ASP A 56 -1.54 2.21 -7.36
CA ASP A 56 -0.39 3.14 -7.23
C ASP A 56 0.65 2.90 -8.33
N ILE A 57 0.98 1.63 -8.60
CA ILE A 57 1.90 1.25 -9.69
C ILE A 57 1.38 1.71 -11.04
N ILE A 58 0.09 1.49 -11.35
CA ILE A 58 -0.51 1.88 -12.62
C ILE A 58 -0.48 3.40 -12.78
N VAL A 59 -0.96 4.17 -11.80
CA VAL A 59 -1.03 5.64 -11.93
C VAL A 59 0.35 6.28 -12.01
N LYS A 60 1.37 5.71 -11.35
CA LYS A 60 2.77 6.12 -11.50
C LYS A 60 3.33 5.76 -12.88
N GLY A 61 3.07 4.53 -13.34
CA GLY A 61 3.54 4.04 -14.64
C GLY A 61 3.02 4.85 -15.83
N ILE A 62 1.79 5.36 -15.75
CA ILE A 62 1.19 6.22 -16.79
C ILE A 62 1.45 7.72 -16.59
N GLY A 63 2.20 8.11 -15.55
CA GLY A 63 2.59 9.50 -15.29
C GLY A 63 1.47 10.40 -14.74
N VAL A 64 0.44 9.84 -14.12
CA VAL A 64 -0.72 10.57 -13.54
C VAL A 64 -0.59 10.72 -12.02
N SER A 65 0.47 10.20 -11.41
CA SER A 65 0.69 10.32 -9.97
C SER A 65 1.06 11.74 -9.53
N ALA A 66 0.44 12.22 -8.45
CA ALA A 66 0.81 13.47 -7.78
C ALA A 66 2.07 13.33 -6.88
N SER A 67 2.65 12.13 -6.83
CA SER A 67 3.90 11.86 -6.09
C SER A 67 5.05 12.69 -6.66
N MET A 68 5.84 13.31 -5.77
CA MET A 68 7.12 13.94 -6.15
C MET A 68 8.17 12.89 -6.56
N ASP A 69 7.99 11.64 -6.16
CA ASP A 69 8.79 10.51 -6.60
C ASP A 69 8.21 9.91 -7.89
N ARG A 70 9.06 9.80 -8.92
CA ARG A 70 8.73 9.23 -10.24
C ARG A 70 9.06 7.73 -10.33
N ALA A 71 9.61 7.13 -9.29
CA ALA A 71 9.90 5.70 -9.26
C ALA A 71 8.59 4.89 -9.23
N VAL A 72 8.44 3.97 -10.19
CA VAL A 72 7.39 2.96 -10.18
C VAL A 72 7.81 1.85 -9.21
N PRO A 73 7.02 1.53 -8.16
CA PRO A 73 7.34 0.46 -7.24
C PRO A 73 7.41 -0.90 -7.94
N LEU A 74 8.23 -1.81 -7.42
CA LEU A 74 8.12 -3.22 -7.78
C LEU A 74 6.81 -3.79 -7.25
N PHE A 75 6.21 -4.70 -8.03
CA PHE A 75 5.01 -5.38 -7.62
C PHE A 75 5.32 -6.44 -6.55
N ASP A 76 4.50 -6.52 -5.50
CA ASP A 76 4.64 -7.53 -4.45
C ASP A 76 4.08 -8.88 -4.93
N GLU A 77 4.94 -9.90 -5.05
CA GLU A 77 4.57 -11.19 -5.65
C GLU A 77 3.40 -11.87 -4.93
N GLN A 78 3.35 -11.79 -3.60
CA GLN A 78 2.25 -12.37 -2.83
C GLN A 78 0.96 -11.56 -3.03
N GLY A 79 1.05 -10.23 -3.10
CA GLY A 79 -0.05 -9.36 -3.50
C GLY A 79 -0.63 -9.74 -4.86
N TRP A 80 0.21 -10.20 -5.80
CA TRP A 80 -0.23 -10.55 -7.16
C TRP A 80 -1.11 -11.78 -7.11
N LYS A 81 -0.64 -12.80 -6.39
CA LYS A 81 -1.39 -14.02 -6.11
C LYS A 81 -2.72 -13.72 -5.41
N ASN A 82 -2.73 -12.76 -4.48
CA ASN A 82 -3.93 -12.38 -3.73
C ASN A 82 -5.00 -11.68 -4.59
N LEU A 83 -4.63 -11.07 -5.73
CA LEU A 83 -5.60 -10.47 -6.64
C LEU A 83 -6.45 -11.53 -7.35
N ALA A 84 -5.90 -12.73 -7.56
CA ALA A 84 -6.54 -13.84 -8.26
C ALA A 84 -7.17 -13.40 -9.59
N LEU A 85 -6.41 -12.63 -10.38
CA LEU A 85 -6.84 -12.24 -11.72
C LEU A 85 -6.89 -13.48 -12.63
N PRO A 86 -7.85 -13.54 -13.57
CA PRO A 86 -7.86 -14.60 -14.56
C PRO A 86 -6.56 -14.58 -15.37
N GLU A 87 -6.02 -15.75 -15.68
CA GLU A 87 -5.06 -15.90 -16.78
C GLU A 87 -5.87 -16.02 -18.08
N ASP A 88 -5.49 -15.25 -19.11
CA ASP A 88 -6.08 -15.33 -20.45
C ASP A 88 -5.78 -16.67 -21.15
#